data_AF-A0A933K199-F1
#
_entry.id   AF-A0A933K199-F1
#
_cell.length_a   1.000
_cell.length_b   1.000
_cell.length_c   1.000
_cell.angle_alpha   90.00
_cell.angle_beta   90.00
_cell.angle_gamma   90.00
#
_symmetry.space_group_name_H-M   'P 1'
#
loop_
_entity.id
_entity.type
_entity.pdbx_description
1 polymer ?
#
loop_
_entity_poly.entity_id
_entity_poly.type
_entity_poly.pdbx_seq_one_letter_code
_entity_poly.pdbx_strand_id
1 'polypeptide(L)'
;MAGLTRRGAEVRVSLAGPTAATCDGVSRATRFDVAVRGVNQLLGLGGSAIVDLMLVPQHADEVVARFGELRSRFPRGTKITLGLLYVSGRETGEHMFESRSRLEELLDRVAFEAGEAIAAPRRSPLADRREACTCALGHHLHVRSDGALFTCFKMEEQVGHLGQTGFSRTVEMVRAAPRPARSLRFCAGCPLATLCGGGCRAENLQYTGDADVPVCGPWRLRVLSELLAEDRVTALEWPAVHLLTEARERGIDGPSRLVPALPSRHLLDT
;
A
#
# COMPACT_ATOMS: atom_id res chain seq x y z
N MET A 1 -13.28 18.15 -15.26
CA MET A 1 -12.35 17.81 -14.17
C MET A 1 -12.09 18.95 -13.18
N ALA A 2 -11.66 20.14 -13.61
CA ALA A 2 -11.37 21.25 -12.67
C ALA A 2 -12.56 21.66 -11.77
N GLY A 3 -13.79 21.65 -12.31
CA GLY A 3 -15.00 21.87 -11.51
C GLY A 3 -15.34 20.73 -10.54
N LEU A 4 -14.84 19.50 -10.76
CA LEU A 4 -15.00 18.40 -9.81
C LEU A 4 -14.01 18.56 -8.64
N THR A 5 -12.76 18.90 -8.94
CA THR A 5 -11.73 19.07 -7.91
C THR A 5 -12.01 20.25 -7.00
N ARG A 6 -12.54 21.35 -7.55
CA ARG A 6 -13.06 22.47 -6.74
C ARG A 6 -14.26 22.11 -5.85
N ARG A 7 -14.99 21.04 -6.17
CA ARG A 7 -16.09 20.50 -5.36
C ARG A 7 -15.63 19.38 -4.41
N GLY A 8 -14.31 19.21 -4.26
CA GLY A 8 -13.72 18.25 -3.31
C GLY A 8 -13.39 16.88 -3.89
N ALA A 9 -13.54 16.66 -5.21
CA ALA A 9 -13.05 15.42 -5.81
C ALA A 9 -11.50 15.41 -5.83
N GLU A 10 -10.88 14.32 -5.40
CA GLU A 10 -9.43 14.13 -5.56
C GLU A 10 -9.16 13.49 -6.93
N VAL A 11 -8.30 14.12 -7.73
CA VAL A 11 -7.80 13.53 -8.99
C VAL A 11 -6.39 13.06 -8.76
N ARG A 12 -6.16 11.77 -8.98
CA ARG A 12 -4.83 11.16 -8.93
C ARG A 12 -4.44 10.62 -10.30
N VAL A 13 -3.20 10.87 -10.71
CA VAL A 13 -2.68 10.46 -12.02
C VAL A 13 -1.42 9.64 -11.80
N SER A 14 -1.47 8.36 -12.16
CA SER A 14 -0.33 7.46 -12.02
C SER A 14 0.63 7.55 -13.20
N LEU A 15 1.93 7.64 -12.89
CA LEU A 15 3.06 7.54 -13.82
C LEU A 15 3.93 6.36 -13.41
N ALA A 16 4.25 5.48 -14.36
CA ALA A 16 5.04 4.27 -14.11
C ALA A 16 6.55 4.49 -14.34
N GLY A 17 7.06 5.65 -13.93
CA GLY A 17 8.43 6.08 -14.14
C GLY A 17 8.55 7.58 -14.39
N PRO A 18 9.76 8.15 -14.25
CA PRO A 18 9.98 9.60 -14.34
C PRO A 18 10.08 10.12 -15.78
N THR A 19 10.15 9.23 -16.77
CA THR A 19 10.34 9.57 -18.19
C THR A 19 9.30 8.87 -19.06
N ALA A 20 9.11 9.35 -20.30
CA ALA A 20 8.27 8.67 -21.28
C ALA A 20 8.73 7.23 -21.53
N ALA A 21 10.03 7.00 -21.67
CA ALA A 21 10.58 5.67 -21.91
C ALA A 21 10.23 4.67 -20.80
N THR A 22 10.42 5.04 -19.53
CA THR A 22 10.12 4.17 -18.39
C THR A 22 8.61 4.00 -18.18
N CYS A 23 7.87 5.11 -18.16
CA CYS A 23 6.43 5.09 -17.94
C CYS A 23 5.67 4.33 -19.04
N ASP A 24 5.99 4.60 -20.30
CA ASP A 24 5.31 3.98 -21.43
C ASP A 24 5.78 2.52 -21.63
N GLY A 25 7.03 2.21 -21.29
CA GLY A 25 7.56 0.85 -21.28
C GLY A 25 6.82 -0.06 -20.29
N VAL A 26 6.69 0.37 -19.03
CA VAL A 26 5.94 -0.37 -18.00
C VAL A 26 4.45 -0.42 -18.33
N SER A 27 3.87 0.69 -18.78
CA SER A 27 2.44 0.76 -19.09
C SER A 27 2.05 0.11 -20.41
N ARG A 28 3.04 -0.22 -21.27
CA ARG A 28 2.86 -0.72 -22.65
C ARG A 28 1.94 0.17 -23.50
N ALA A 29 2.02 1.49 -23.28
CA ALA A 29 1.20 2.48 -23.96
C ALA A 29 1.83 3.87 -23.91
N THR A 30 1.69 4.67 -24.97
CA THR A 30 2.16 6.07 -25.02
C THR A 30 1.24 6.97 -24.19
N ARG A 31 1.59 7.21 -22.92
CA ARG A 31 0.72 7.95 -21.98
C ARG A 31 1.41 9.03 -21.18
N PHE A 32 2.73 8.99 -21.03
CA PHE A 32 3.46 9.89 -20.14
C PHE A 32 3.20 11.37 -20.46
N ASP A 33 3.46 11.79 -21.70
CA ASP A 33 3.30 13.20 -22.09
C ASP A 33 1.82 13.64 -22.05
N VAL A 34 0.90 12.73 -22.36
CA VAL A 34 -0.54 12.99 -22.27
C VAL A 34 -0.94 13.24 -20.82
N ALA A 35 -0.47 12.41 -19.89
CA ALA A 35 -0.73 12.53 -18.47
C ALA A 35 -0.14 13.82 -17.90
N VAL A 36 1.12 14.14 -18.21
CA VAL A 36 1.79 15.38 -17.78
C VAL A 36 1.03 16.61 -18.29
N ARG A 37 0.67 16.65 -19.59
CA ARG A 37 -0.14 17.74 -20.15
C ARG A 37 -1.50 17.86 -19.47
N GLY A 38 -2.18 16.73 -19.23
CA GLY A 38 -3.49 16.71 -18.58
C GLY A 38 -3.45 17.26 -17.16
N VAL A 39 -2.43 16.90 -16.36
CA VAL A 39 -2.20 17.45 -15.02
C VAL A 39 -1.98 18.96 -15.10
N ASN A 40 -1.10 19.43 -15.98
CA ASN A 40 -0.79 20.86 -16.11
C ASN A 40 -2.01 21.68 -16.55
N GLN A 41 -2.81 21.17 -17.48
CA GLN A 41 -4.06 21.82 -17.89
C GLN A 41 -5.07 21.88 -16.74
N LEU A 42 -5.22 20.80 -15.97
CA LEU A 42 -6.11 20.74 -14.82
C LEU A 42 -5.71 21.78 -13.76
N LEU A 43 -4.43 21.88 -13.45
CA LEU A 43 -3.89 22.86 -12.50
C LEU A 43 -4.04 24.30 -13.03
N GLY A 44 -3.76 24.54 -14.31
CA GLY A 44 -3.91 25.85 -14.96
C GLY A 44 -5.35 26.37 -14.98
N LEU A 45 -6.34 25.48 -14.95
CA LEU A 45 -7.77 25.81 -14.82
C LEU A 45 -8.24 25.97 -13.36
N GLY A 46 -7.31 26.02 -12.40
CA GLY A 46 -7.60 26.15 -10.97
C GLY A 46 -8.19 24.88 -10.35
N GLY A 47 -7.84 23.70 -10.88
CA GLY A 47 -8.09 22.43 -10.23
C GLY A 47 -6.89 21.95 -9.40
N SER A 48 -7.01 20.79 -8.76
CA SER A 48 -5.92 20.10 -8.07
C SER A 48 -5.71 18.70 -8.62
N ALA A 49 -4.48 18.19 -8.51
CA ALA A 49 -4.14 16.80 -8.82
C ALA A 49 -2.98 16.32 -7.95
N ILE A 50 -2.95 15.01 -7.69
CA ILE A 50 -1.81 14.30 -7.09
C ILE A 50 -1.21 13.40 -8.17
N VAL A 51 0.11 13.42 -8.30
CA VAL A 51 0.84 12.50 -9.19
C VAL A 51 1.30 11.30 -8.37
N ASP A 52 0.87 10.10 -8.74
CA ASP A 52 1.32 8.85 -8.15
C ASP A 52 2.48 8.29 -8.99
N LEU A 53 3.72 8.56 -8.60
CA LEU A 53 4.89 7.99 -9.26
C LEU A 53 5.12 6.58 -8.73
N MET A 54 4.86 5.57 -9.55
CA MET A 54 5.06 4.17 -9.18
C MET A 54 6.56 3.84 -9.20
N LEU A 55 7.07 3.36 -8.07
CA LEU A 55 8.43 2.86 -7.94
C LEU A 55 8.45 1.39 -8.36
N VAL A 56 9.31 1.09 -9.34
CA VAL A 56 9.63 -0.27 -9.76
C VAL A 56 11.14 -0.47 -9.66
N PRO A 57 11.62 -1.62 -9.15
CA PRO A 57 13.05 -1.86 -8.95
C PRO A 57 13.89 -1.68 -10.21
N GLN A 58 13.36 -2.07 -11.38
CA GLN A 58 14.03 -2.01 -12.67
C GLN A 58 14.40 -0.58 -13.09
N HIS A 59 13.73 0.42 -12.53
CA HIS A 59 13.88 1.83 -12.92
C HIS A 59 14.18 2.73 -11.71
N ALA A 60 14.56 2.12 -10.58
CA ALA A 60 14.85 2.81 -9.33
C ALA A 60 15.91 3.90 -9.50
N ASP A 61 17.02 3.59 -10.17
CA ASP A 61 18.11 4.55 -10.40
C ASP A 61 17.70 5.69 -11.35
N GLU A 62 16.84 5.41 -12.34
CA GLU A 62 16.31 6.46 -13.22
C GLU A 62 15.38 7.41 -12.45
N VAL A 63 14.58 6.89 -11.51
CA VAL A 63 13.76 7.73 -10.61
C VAL A 63 14.67 8.67 -9.84
N VAL A 64 15.72 8.15 -9.21
CA VAL A 64 16.68 8.96 -8.44
C VAL A 64 17.29 10.07 -9.30
N ALA A 65 17.82 9.70 -10.47
CA ALA A 65 18.51 10.64 -11.35
C ALA A 65 17.58 11.69 -11.99
N ARG A 66 16.32 11.35 -12.25
CA ARG A 66 15.38 12.21 -13.03
C ARG A 66 14.24 12.78 -12.22
N PHE A 67 14.17 12.54 -10.91
CA PHE A 67 13.05 13.04 -10.09
C PHE A 67 12.93 14.56 -10.17
N GLY A 68 14.05 15.29 -10.11
CA GLY A 68 14.07 16.75 -10.26
C GLY A 68 13.53 17.22 -11.61
N GLU A 69 13.90 16.53 -12.69
CA GLU A 69 13.39 16.82 -14.04
C GLU A 69 11.88 16.58 -14.11
N LEU A 70 11.39 15.45 -13.61
CA LEU A 70 9.97 15.16 -13.52
C LEU A 70 9.25 16.24 -12.70
N ARG A 71 9.79 16.63 -11.54
CA ARG A 71 9.21 17.64 -10.66
C ARG A 71 9.06 18.98 -11.36
N SER A 72 10.05 19.35 -12.19
CA SER A 72 10.05 20.58 -12.99
C SER A 72 8.96 20.61 -14.07
N ARG A 73 8.40 19.46 -14.46
CA ARG A 73 7.28 19.37 -15.41
C ARG A 73 5.95 19.82 -14.81
N PHE A 74 5.86 20.00 -13.49
CA PHE A 74 4.65 20.38 -12.79
C PHE A 74 4.82 21.71 -12.03
N PRO A 75 3.76 22.52 -11.87
CA PRO A 75 3.78 23.69 -11.01
C PRO A 75 4.32 23.39 -9.60
N ARG A 76 4.97 24.38 -8.99
CA ARG A 76 5.37 24.32 -7.57
C ARG A 76 4.14 24.04 -6.70
N GLY A 77 4.32 23.22 -5.68
CA GLY A 77 3.22 22.76 -4.81
C GLY A 77 2.42 21.55 -5.32
N THR A 78 2.57 21.13 -6.58
CA THR A 78 1.98 19.86 -7.05
C THR A 78 2.51 18.70 -6.21
N LYS A 79 1.61 17.93 -5.60
CA LYS A 79 1.97 16.78 -4.76
C LYS A 79 2.34 15.59 -5.64
N ILE A 80 3.53 15.05 -5.42
CA ILE A 80 3.97 13.78 -5.99
C ILE A 80 4.07 12.79 -4.83
N THR A 81 3.35 11.68 -4.92
CA THR A 81 3.47 10.57 -3.97
C THR A 81 4.16 9.39 -4.62
N LEU A 82 5.00 8.71 -3.87
CA LEU A 82 5.73 7.53 -4.32
C LEU A 82 4.86 6.29 -4.05
N GLY A 83 4.35 5.68 -5.11
CA GLY A 83 3.52 4.49 -5.05
C GLY A 83 4.36 3.21 -5.13
N LEU A 84 3.89 2.15 -4.47
CA LEU A 84 4.53 0.83 -4.49
C LEU A 84 3.58 -0.17 -5.13
N LEU A 85 4.15 -1.07 -5.94
CA LEU A 85 3.42 -2.25 -6.40
C LEU A 85 3.32 -3.27 -5.27
N TYR A 86 2.31 -4.12 -5.34
CA TYR A 86 2.10 -5.24 -4.44
C TYR A 86 1.54 -6.42 -5.24
N VAL A 87 1.87 -7.64 -4.82
CA VAL A 87 1.36 -8.86 -5.44
C VAL A 87 -0.16 -8.93 -5.23
N SER A 88 -0.91 -8.71 -6.30
CA SER A 88 -2.36 -8.87 -6.38
C SER A 88 -2.79 -8.87 -7.84
N GLY A 89 -3.96 -9.44 -8.13
CA GLY A 89 -4.41 -9.56 -9.51
C GLY A 89 -3.32 -10.17 -10.39
N ARG A 90 -3.14 -9.63 -11.60
CA ARG A 90 -2.20 -10.11 -12.63
C ARG A 90 -0.71 -9.83 -12.37
N GLU A 91 -0.36 -9.21 -11.25
CA GLU A 91 1.03 -8.97 -10.89
C GLU A 91 1.71 -10.30 -10.48
N THR A 92 2.75 -10.69 -11.20
CA THR A 92 3.51 -11.92 -10.97
C THR A 92 4.68 -11.73 -9.99
N GLY A 93 4.91 -10.50 -9.55
CA GLY A 93 5.99 -10.12 -8.64
C GLY A 93 7.23 -9.59 -9.36
N GLU A 94 7.23 -9.51 -10.70
CA GLU A 94 8.38 -9.04 -11.49
C GLU A 94 8.78 -7.62 -11.08
N HIS A 95 7.81 -6.76 -10.76
CA HIS A 95 8.04 -5.35 -10.45
C HIS A 95 8.10 -5.05 -8.94
N MET A 96 8.35 -6.08 -8.12
CA MET A 96 8.41 -5.97 -6.66
C MET A 96 9.84 -5.80 -6.17
N PHE A 97 10.03 -4.92 -5.17
CA PHE A 97 11.30 -4.84 -4.47
C PHE A 97 11.61 -6.15 -3.74
N GLU A 98 12.85 -6.61 -3.84
CA GLU A 98 13.33 -7.85 -3.21
C GLU A 98 13.26 -7.80 -1.68
N SER A 99 13.47 -6.60 -1.11
CA SER A 99 13.42 -6.33 0.32
C SER A 99 12.91 -4.92 0.57
N ARG A 100 12.44 -4.69 1.80
CA ARG A 100 12.04 -3.34 2.22
C ARG A 100 13.25 -2.44 2.44
N SER A 101 14.37 -2.97 2.93
CA SER A 101 15.63 -2.22 3.05
C SER A 101 16.07 -1.64 1.70
N ARG A 102 15.98 -2.41 0.62
CA ARG A 102 16.29 -1.92 -0.73
C ARG A 102 15.38 -0.78 -1.18
N LEU A 103 14.10 -0.85 -0.82
CA LEU A 103 13.16 0.23 -1.07
C LEU A 103 13.47 1.47 -0.21
N GLU A 104 13.83 1.30 1.05
CA GLU A 104 14.18 2.43 1.93
C GLU A 104 15.44 3.15 1.46
N GLU A 105 16.48 2.42 1.06
CA GLU A 105 17.67 2.99 0.40
C GLU A 105 17.32 3.83 -0.82
N LEU A 106 16.38 3.34 -1.65
CA LEU A 106 15.90 4.09 -2.80
C LEU A 106 15.18 5.37 -2.38
N LEU A 107 14.27 5.28 -1.40
CA LEU A 107 13.50 6.42 -0.92
C LEU A 107 14.42 7.50 -0.33
N ASP A 108 15.44 7.10 0.42
CA ASP A 108 16.45 8.01 0.96
C ASP A 108 17.22 8.70 -0.17
N ARG A 109 17.69 7.94 -1.17
CA ARG A 109 18.36 8.51 -2.35
C ARG A 109 17.48 9.49 -3.10
N VAL A 110 16.22 9.13 -3.35
CA VAL A 110 15.25 10.04 -3.98
C VAL A 110 15.09 11.31 -3.15
N ALA A 111 14.94 11.20 -1.83
CA ALA A 111 14.77 12.36 -0.96
C ALA A 111 16.00 13.28 -0.96
N PHE A 112 17.21 12.71 -0.83
CA PHE A 112 18.46 13.48 -0.83
C PHE A 112 18.76 14.12 -2.20
N GLU A 113 18.55 13.40 -3.29
CA GLU A 113 18.85 13.89 -4.64
C GLU A 113 17.74 14.81 -5.20
N ALA A 114 16.51 14.73 -4.68
CA ALA A 114 15.42 15.64 -5.04
C ALA A 114 15.60 17.07 -4.50
N GLY A 115 16.59 17.29 -3.61
CA GLY A 115 16.78 18.58 -2.94
C GLY A 115 15.60 18.94 -2.02
N GLU A 116 14.83 17.95 -1.60
CA GLU A 116 13.69 18.14 -0.69
C GLU A 116 14.21 18.28 0.75
N ALA A 117 13.69 19.26 1.48
CA ALA A 117 14.05 19.44 2.88
C ALA A 117 13.29 18.41 3.73
N ILE A 118 14.00 17.39 4.22
CA ILE A 118 13.45 16.45 5.20
C ILE A 118 13.42 17.13 6.56
N ALA A 119 12.24 17.57 6.99
CA ALA A 119 12.08 18.13 8.32
C ALA A 119 12.44 17.09 9.37
N ALA A 120 13.22 17.49 10.39
CA ALA A 120 13.52 16.62 11.52
C ALA A 120 12.20 16.15 12.17
N PRO A 121 12.06 14.85 12.49
CA PRO A 121 10.86 14.34 13.12
C PRO A 121 10.62 15.04 14.46
N ARG A 122 9.39 15.51 14.68
CA ARG A 122 8.98 16.01 16.01
C ARG A 122 8.86 14.80 16.95
N ARG A 123 9.26 14.98 18.22
CA ARG A 123 9.03 13.96 19.25
C ARG A 123 7.56 13.55 19.25
N SER A 124 7.32 12.27 19.04
CA SER A 124 6.01 11.64 18.96
C SER A 124 6.10 10.26 19.63
N PRO A 125 4.97 9.66 20.06
CA PRO A 125 4.97 8.26 20.48
C PRO A 125 5.57 7.37 19.37
N LEU A 126 6.26 6.29 19.76
CA LEU A 126 6.90 5.36 18.81
C LEU A 126 5.92 4.89 17.74
N ALA A 127 4.68 4.56 18.11
CA ALA A 127 3.62 4.26 17.17
C ALA A 127 2.25 4.57 17.80
N ASP A 128 1.27 4.88 16.96
CA ASP A 128 -0.11 4.95 17.40
C ASP A 128 -0.67 3.55 17.68
N ARG A 129 -1.55 3.47 18.67
CA ARG A 129 -2.24 2.22 18.99
C ARG A 129 -3.11 1.79 17.80
N ARG A 130 -2.88 0.58 17.31
CA ARG A 130 -3.60 -0.04 16.20
C ARG A 130 -4.42 -1.22 16.69
N GLU A 131 -5.74 -1.08 16.66
CA GLU A 131 -6.65 -2.19 16.99
C GLU A 131 -6.78 -3.20 15.84
N ALA A 132 -6.71 -2.76 14.59
CA ALA A 132 -6.73 -3.63 13.39
C ALA A 132 -6.35 -2.87 12.10
N CYS A 133 -6.40 -3.53 10.93
CA CYS A 133 -6.57 -2.82 9.65
C CYS A 133 -7.95 -2.13 9.62
N THR A 134 -8.06 -1.01 8.89
CA THR A 134 -9.34 -0.34 8.60
C THR A 134 -10.39 -1.28 8.01
N CYS A 135 -9.93 -2.30 7.28
CA CYS A 135 -10.76 -3.35 6.69
C CYS A 135 -11.47 -4.23 7.72
N ALA A 136 -10.77 -4.58 8.78
CA ALA A 136 -11.29 -5.37 9.88
C ALA A 136 -12.19 -4.54 10.80
N LEU A 137 -12.06 -3.21 10.79
CA LEU A 137 -12.91 -2.31 11.58
C LEU A 137 -14.17 -1.85 10.83
N GLY A 138 -14.37 -2.26 9.57
CA GLY A 138 -15.52 -1.84 8.77
C GLY A 138 -15.53 -0.33 8.45
N HIS A 139 -14.36 0.31 8.39
CA HIS A 139 -14.26 1.75 8.15
C HIS A 139 -14.49 2.14 6.68
N HIS A 140 -14.31 1.18 5.77
CA HIS A 140 -14.44 1.39 4.33
C HIS A 140 -15.14 0.20 3.66
N LEU A 141 -15.79 0.48 2.53
CA LEU A 141 -16.46 -0.49 1.69
C LEU A 141 -16.15 -0.15 0.23
N HIS A 142 -15.66 -1.14 -0.50
CA HIS A 142 -15.30 -1.05 -1.90
C HIS A 142 -16.38 -1.70 -2.75
N VAL A 143 -16.61 -1.14 -3.94
CA VAL A 143 -17.57 -1.62 -4.91
C VAL A 143 -16.80 -2.02 -6.17
N ARG A 144 -16.97 -3.26 -6.61
CA ARG A 144 -16.48 -3.73 -7.91
C ARG A 144 -17.52 -3.41 -8.99
N SER A 145 -17.11 -3.34 -10.26
CA SER A 145 -17.98 -2.95 -11.39
C SER A 145 -19.19 -3.86 -11.60
N ASP A 146 -19.14 -5.10 -11.14
CA ASP A 146 -20.25 -6.06 -11.15
C ASP A 146 -21.25 -5.85 -9.99
N GLY A 147 -20.94 -4.95 -9.05
CA GLY A 147 -21.75 -4.67 -7.87
C GLY A 147 -21.35 -5.45 -6.61
N ALA A 148 -20.31 -6.31 -6.67
CA ALA A 148 -19.79 -6.99 -5.49
C ALA A 148 -19.15 -6.00 -4.50
N LEU A 149 -19.32 -6.28 -3.20
CA LEU A 149 -18.89 -5.42 -2.09
C LEU A 149 -17.79 -6.08 -1.26
N PHE A 150 -16.74 -5.32 -0.93
CA PHE A 150 -15.56 -5.79 -0.20
C PHE A 150 -15.11 -4.80 0.88
N THR A 151 -14.58 -5.26 2.02
CA THR A 151 -14.07 -4.39 3.09
C THR A 151 -12.67 -3.84 2.81
N CYS A 152 -12.01 -4.25 1.74
CA CYS A 152 -10.74 -3.68 1.26
C CYS A 152 -10.58 -4.06 -0.21
N PHE A 153 -9.94 -3.21 -1.01
CA PHE A 153 -9.61 -3.54 -2.39
C PHE A 153 -8.68 -4.76 -2.52
N LYS A 154 -7.85 -5.06 -1.50
CA LYS A 154 -7.03 -6.31 -1.45
C LYS A 154 -7.81 -7.53 -0.94
N MET A 155 -9.01 -7.33 -0.39
CA MET A 155 -9.75 -8.41 0.25
C MET A 155 -10.44 -9.29 -0.79
N GLU A 156 -10.22 -10.60 -0.68
CA GLU A 156 -10.82 -11.58 -1.59
C GLU A 156 -12.21 -12.06 -1.10
N GLU A 157 -12.51 -11.84 0.19
CA GLU A 157 -13.78 -12.16 0.82
C GLU A 157 -14.86 -11.12 0.48
N GLN A 158 -15.86 -11.52 -0.30
CA GLN A 158 -17.03 -10.69 -0.60
C GLN A 158 -17.93 -10.59 0.62
N VAL A 159 -18.36 -9.37 0.97
CA VAL A 159 -19.21 -9.09 2.15
C VAL A 159 -20.65 -8.71 1.78
N GLY A 160 -20.95 -8.54 0.49
CA GLY A 160 -22.29 -8.24 0.01
C GLY A 160 -22.35 -7.96 -1.49
N HIS A 161 -23.52 -7.54 -1.94
CA HIS A 161 -23.75 -7.13 -3.33
C HIS A 161 -24.72 -5.94 -3.38
N LEU A 162 -24.45 -4.94 -4.23
CA LEU A 162 -25.26 -3.73 -4.35
C LEU A 162 -26.72 -4.03 -4.66
N GLY A 163 -26.98 -4.93 -5.62
CA GLY A 163 -28.34 -5.27 -6.05
C GLY A 163 -29.14 -6.11 -5.04
N GLN A 164 -28.50 -6.68 -4.02
CA GLN A 164 -29.18 -7.58 -3.05
C GLN A 164 -29.26 -6.93 -1.66
N THR A 165 -28.11 -6.59 -1.08
CA THR A 165 -28.00 -6.05 0.27
C THR A 165 -28.05 -4.53 0.28
N GLY A 166 -27.52 -3.90 -0.77
CA GLY A 166 -27.33 -2.45 -0.83
C GLY A 166 -26.11 -1.96 -0.06
N PHE A 167 -25.61 -0.79 -0.44
CA PHE A 167 -24.38 -0.23 0.12
C PHE A 167 -24.50 0.07 1.63
N SER A 168 -25.49 0.87 2.03
CA SER A 168 -25.64 1.33 3.42
C SER A 168 -25.81 0.19 4.42
N ARG A 169 -26.67 -0.79 4.09
CA ARG A 169 -26.88 -1.98 4.93
C ARG A 169 -25.60 -2.81 5.06
N THR A 170 -24.84 -2.94 3.98
CA THR A 170 -23.55 -3.65 4.04
C THR A 170 -22.56 -2.92 4.93
N VAL A 171 -22.50 -1.58 4.86
CA VAL A 171 -21.68 -0.75 5.76
C VAL A 171 -22.07 -0.95 7.23
N GLU A 172 -23.35 -0.96 7.54
CA GLU A 172 -23.85 -1.21 8.90
C GLU A 172 -23.45 -2.61 9.40
N MET A 173 -23.62 -3.63 8.56
CA MET A 173 -23.25 -5.01 8.89
C MET A 173 -21.75 -5.16 9.19
N VAL A 174 -20.87 -4.60 8.36
CA VAL A 174 -19.42 -4.72 8.58
C VAL A 174 -18.94 -3.93 9.79
N ARG A 175 -19.60 -2.80 10.12
CA ARG A 175 -19.29 -2.01 11.33
C ARG A 175 -19.79 -2.67 12.60
N ALA A 176 -20.89 -3.42 12.53
CA ALA A 176 -21.45 -4.14 13.68
C ALA A 176 -20.61 -5.35 14.10
N ALA A 177 -19.76 -5.87 13.21
CA ALA A 177 -18.93 -7.05 13.45
C ALA A 177 -17.43 -6.78 13.20
N PRO A 178 -16.78 -5.86 13.93
CA PRO A 178 -15.37 -5.60 13.76
C PRO A 178 -14.53 -6.81 14.18
N ARG A 179 -13.36 -6.97 13.58
CA ARG A 179 -12.38 -8.04 13.83
C ARG A 179 -11.07 -7.46 14.41
N PRO A 180 -11.10 -6.88 15.63
CA PRO A 180 -9.88 -6.32 16.23
C PRO A 180 -8.85 -7.41 16.55
N ALA A 181 -7.57 -7.05 16.66
CA ALA A 181 -6.50 -7.98 17.00
C ALA A 181 -6.83 -8.81 18.25
N ARG A 182 -7.42 -8.19 19.28
CA ARG A 182 -7.82 -8.86 20.52
C ARG A 182 -8.85 -9.99 20.33
N SER A 183 -9.62 -10.00 19.25
CA SER A 183 -10.55 -11.08 18.94
C SER A 183 -9.89 -12.26 18.22
N LEU A 184 -8.65 -12.09 17.72
CA LEU A 184 -7.91 -13.16 17.07
C LEU A 184 -7.20 -13.99 18.13
N ARG A 185 -7.40 -15.32 18.10
CA ARG A 185 -6.85 -16.25 19.10
C ARG A 185 -5.34 -16.08 19.32
N PHE A 186 -4.58 -15.89 18.24
CA PHE A 186 -3.13 -15.70 18.31
C PHE A 186 -2.72 -14.35 18.90
N CYS A 187 -3.54 -13.31 18.72
CA CYS A 187 -3.19 -11.94 19.11
C CYS A 187 -3.76 -11.53 20.46
N ALA A 188 -4.76 -12.21 21.02
CA ALA A 188 -5.42 -11.83 22.27
C ALA A 188 -4.45 -11.62 23.46
N GLY A 189 -3.38 -12.42 23.52
CA GLY A 189 -2.31 -12.30 24.55
C GLY A 189 -0.98 -11.78 24.02
N CYS A 190 -0.92 -11.27 22.78
CA CYS A 190 0.33 -10.87 22.16
C CYS A 190 0.74 -9.44 22.61
N PRO A 191 1.98 -9.22 23.07
CA PRO A 191 2.46 -7.89 23.49
C PRO A 191 2.41 -6.82 22.39
N LEU A 192 2.55 -7.24 21.12
CA LEU A 192 2.50 -6.35 19.96
C LEU A 192 1.11 -6.23 19.34
N ALA A 193 0.07 -6.84 19.93
CA ALA A 193 -1.27 -6.88 19.32
C ALA A 193 -1.84 -5.48 19.06
N THR A 194 -1.61 -4.55 19.99
CA THR A 194 -2.08 -3.16 19.91
C THR A 194 -1.14 -2.24 19.12
N LEU A 195 -0.03 -2.76 18.59
CA LEU A 195 0.87 -2.03 17.70
C LEU A 195 0.73 -2.54 16.25
N CYS A 196 0.77 -3.85 16.06
CA CYS A 196 0.64 -4.51 14.76
C CYS A 196 -0.84 -4.64 14.31
N GLY A 197 -1.79 -4.66 15.25
CA GLY A 197 -3.22 -4.80 14.92
C GLY A 197 -3.58 -6.14 14.27
N GLY A 198 -2.78 -7.19 14.47
CA GLY A 198 -2.98 -8.50 13.81
C GLY A 198 -2.53 -8.53 12.34
N GLY A 199 -1.88 -7.47 11.86
CA GLY A 199 -1.36 -7.36 10.50
C GLY A 199 -2.45 -7.08 9.45
N CYS A 200 -2.09 -7.26 8.17
CA CYS A 200 -3.01 -7.11 7.06
C CYS A 200 -3.96 -8.32 6.99
N ARG A 201 -5.26 -8.10 7.27
CA ARG A 201 -6.28 -9.17 7.18
C ARG A 201 -6.38 -9.80 5.78
N ALA A 202 -6.12 -9.01 4.73
CA ALA A 202 -6.09 -9.55 3.36
C ALA A 202 -4.89 -10.49 3.14
N GLU A 203 -3.73 -10.21 3.74
CA GLU A 203 -2.57 -11.11 3.69
C GLU A 203 -2.83 -12.37 4.53
N ASN A 204 -3.47 -12.25 5.69
CA ASN A 204 -3.90 -13.39 6.49
C ASN A 204 -4.75 -14.36 5.65
N LEU A 205 -5.77 -13.84 4.97
CA LEU A 205 -6.60 -14.63 4.07
C LEU A 205 -5.77 -15.25 2.93
N GLN A 206 -4.94 -14.44 2.27
CA GLN A 206 -4.15 -14.88 1.12
C GLN A 206 -3.18 -16.02 1.46
N TYR A 207 -2.48 -15.95 2.59
CA TYR A 207 -1.41 -16.88 2.94
C TYR A 207 -1.84 -18.02 3.86
N THR A 208 -2.96 -17.88 4.59
CA THR A 208 -3.44 -18.95 5.50
C THR A 208 -4.76 -19.59 5.04
N GLY A 209 -5.47 -18.95 4.11
CA GLY A 209 -6.83 -19.34 3.74
C GLY A 209 -7.91 -18.85 4.71
N ASP A 210 -7.51 -18.28 5.86
CA ASP A 210 -8.41 -17.72 6.86
C ASP A 210 -7.97 -16.30 7.25
N ALA A 211 -8.86 -15.34 7.03
CA ALA A 211 -8.60 -13.94 7.31
C ALA A 211 -8.34 -13.65 8.81
N ASP A 212 -8.88 -14.49 9.69
CA ASP A 212 -8.78 -14.35 11.14
C ASP A 212 -7.59 -15.16 11.73
N VAL A 213 -6.76 -15.76 10.87
CA VAL A 213 -5.49 -16.42 11.24
C VAL A 213 -4.30 -15.56 10.76
N PRO A 214 -3.61 -14.85 11.67
CA PRO A 214 -2.47 -14.03 11.32
C PRO A 214 -1.33 -14.82 10.65
N VAL A 215 -0.74 -14.27 9.58
CA VAL A 215 0.57 -14.72 9.07
C VAL A 215 1.65 -14.30 10.06
N CYS A 216 1.82 -15.08 11.11
CA CYS A 216 2.59 -14.67 12.27
C CYS A 216 3.27 -15.88 12.94
N GLY A 217 4.07 -15.59 13.95
CA GLY A 217 4.82 -16.55 14.74
C GLY A 217 5.87 -15.83 15.60
N PRO A 218 6.69 -16.58 16.36
CA PRO A 218 7.81 -16.01 17.10
C PRO A 218 8.73 -15.14 16.24
N TRP A 219 8.96 -15.56 14.98
CA TRP A 219 9.76 -14.83 14.00
C TRP A 219 9.26 -13.40 13.77
N ARG A 220 7.94 -13.23 13.59
CA ARG A 220 7.33 -11.94 13.28
C ARG A 220 7.37 -11.01 14.48
N LEU A 221 7.16 -11.55 15.68
CA LEU A 221 7.29 -10.79 16.92
C LEU A 221 8.71 -10.31 17.14
N ARG A 222 9.69 -11.19 16.92
CA ARG A 222 11.10 -10.88 17.11
C ARG A 222 11.56 -9.82 16.10
N VAL A 223 11.33 -10.03 14.80
CA VAL A 223 11.77 -9.07 13.78
C VAL A 223 11.11 -7.71 13.97
N LEU A 224 9.81 -7.65 14.30
CA LEU A 224 9.15 -6.37 14.59
C LEU A 224 9.73 -5.70 15.83
N SER A 225 10.06 -6.46 16.88
CA SER A 225 10.66 -5.88 18.09
C SER A 225 12.05 -5.30 17.81
N GLU A 226 12.88 -6.02 17.03
CA GLU A 226 14.21 -5.54 16.64
C GLU A 226 14.12 -4.30 15.74
N LEU A 227 13.22 -4.30 14.74
CA LEU A 227 12.98 -3.13 13.87
C LEU A 227 12.47 -1.92 14.66
N LEU A 228 11.56 -2.13 15.62
CA LEU A 228 11.07 -1.06 16.49
C LEU A 228 12.16 -0.50 17.42
N ALA A 229 13.10 -1.34 17.88
CA ALA A 229 14.24 -0.91 18.67
C ALA A 229 15.25 -0.08 17.85
N GLU A 230 15.21 -0.21 16.52
CA GLU A 230 15.98 0.59 15.55
C GLU A 230 15.21 1.81 15.02
N ASP A 231 14.12 2.21 15.70
CA ASP A 231 13.24 3.31 15.30
C ASP A 231 12.59 3.14 13.90
N ARG A 232 12.55 1.90 13.37
CA ARG A 232 11.87 1.58 12.10
C ARG A 232 10.38 1.33 12.32
N VAL A 233 9.68 2.34 12.80
CA VAL A 233 8.24 2.31 13.15
C VAL A 233 7.36 1.81 12.01
N THR A 234 7.69 2.15 10.77
CA THR A 234 6.91 1.75 9.59
C THR A 234 6.84 0.23 9.40
N ALA A 235 7.71 -0.55 10.06
CA ALA A 235 7.71 -2.01 10.05
C ALA A 235 6.37 -2.62 10.46
N LEU A 236 5.59 -1.93 11.29
CA LEU A 236 4.24 -2.35 11.69
C LEU A 236 3.25 -2.44 10.51
N GLU A 237 3.58 -1.81 9.39
CA GLU A 237 2.78 -1.78 8.16
C GLU A 237 3.37 -2.62 7.03
N TRP A 238 4.57 -3.20 7.22
CA TRP A 238 5.24 -3.94 6.17
C TRP A 238 4.48 -5.25 5.84
N PRO A 239 4.46 -5.66 4.57
CA PRO A 239 3.96 -6.96 4.16
C PRO A 239 4.67 -8.10 4.91
N ALA A 240 3.94 -9.17 5.21
CA ALA A 240 4.50 -10.33 5.92
C ALA A 240 5.72 -10.93 5.21
N VAL A 241 5.75 -10.88 3.87
CA VAL A 241 6.90 -11.34 3.06
C VAL A 241 8.16 -10.52 3.30
N HIS A 242 8.05 -9.20 3.40
CA HIS A 242 9.21 -8.33 3.66
C HIS A 242 9.72 -8.52 5.08
N LEU A 243 8.81 -8.66 6.06
CA LEU A 243 9.20 -8.98 7.44
C LEU A 243 9.91 -10.34 7.53
N LEU A 244 9.53 -11.32 6.71
CA LEU A 244 10.19 -12.62 6.68
C LEU A 244 11.57 -12.55 6.03
N THR A 245 11.74 -11.78 4.95
CA THR A 245 13.06 -11.52 4.36
C THR A 245 13.99 -10.88 5.39
N GLU A 246 13.55 -9.82 6.06
CA GLU A 246 14.30 -9.14 7.11
C GLU A 246 14.65 -10.08 8.28
N ALA A 247 13.70 -10.94 8.69
CA ALA A 247 13.94 -11.93 9.73
C ALA A 247 15.10 -12.87 9.35
N ARG A 248 15.17 -13.31 8.09
CA ARG A 248 16.24 -14.20 7.62
C ARG A 248 17.58 -13.52 7.54
N GLU A 249 17.62 -12.28 7.05
CA GLU A 249 18.85 -11.48 7.02
C GLU A 249 19.44 -11.30 8.42
N ARG A 250 18.57 -11.26 9.44
CA ARG A 250 18.94 -11.20 10.87
C ARG A 250 19.17 -12.56 11.53
N GLY A 251 19.08 -13.67 10.79
CA GLY A 251 19.23 -15.02 11.35
C GLY A 251 18.13 -15.43 12.32
N ILE A 252 16.91 -14.89 12.18
CA ILE A 252 15.74 -15.23 12.96
C ILE A 252 15.03 -16.44 12.32
N ASP A 253 14.90 -17.53 13.08
CA ASP A 253 14.17 -18.72 12.65
C ASP A 253 12.71 -18.40 12.35
N GLY A 254 12.26 -18.77 11.15
CA GLY A 254 10.91 -18.57 10.66
C GLY A 254 10.56 -19.56 9.53
N PRO A 255 9.38 -19.44 8.92
CA PRO A 255 9.00 -20.31 7.80
C PRO A 255 9.99 -20.18 6.62
N SER A 256 10.27 -21.30 5.96
CA SER A 256 11.20 -21.38 4.81
C SER A 256 10.71 -20.61 3.58
N ARG A 257 9.41 -20.33 3.47
CA ARG A 257 8.79 -19.37 2.54
C ARG A 257 7.34 -19.13 2.94
N LEU A 258 6.78 -17.99 2.50
CA LEU A 258 5.34 -17.75 2.51
C LEU A 258 4.81 -18.00 1.10
N VAL A 259 3.89 -18.95 0.97
CA VAL A 259 3.22 -19.27 -0.30
C VAL A 259 1.75 -18.89 -0.15
N PRO A 260 1.17 -18.10 -1.07
CA PRO A 260 -0.27 -17.85 -1.05
C PRO A 260 -1.06 -19.16 -1.06
N ALA A 261 -1.93 -19.34 -0.08
CA ALA A 261 -2.90 -20.43 -0.02
C ALA A 261 -4.07 -20.20 -0.98
N LEU A 262 -4.41 -18.93 -1.23
CA LEU A 262 -5.46 -18.52 -2.16
C LEU A 262 -4.86 -17.66 -3.28
N PRO A 263 -5.22 -17.92 -4.56
CA PRO A 263 -4.93 -16.99 -5.65
C PRO A 263 -5.76 -15.72 -5.46
N SER A 264 -5.23 -14.57 -5.89
CA SER A 264 -5.99 -13.32 -5.86
C SER A 264 -7.18 -13.40 -6.83
N ARG A 265 -8.42 -13.15 -6.39
CA ARG A 265 -9.61 -13.22 -7.26
C ARG A 265 -9.66 -12.08 -8.27
N HIS A 266 -8.83 -11.05 -8.10
CA HIS A 266 -8.55 -10.05 -9.14
C HIS A 266 -7.89 -10.67 -10.40
N LEU A 267 -7.49 -11.94 -10.35
CA LEU A 267 -7.01 -12.73 -11.50
C LEU A 267 -8.10 -13.52 -12.22
N LEU A 268 -9.25 -13.71 -11.58
CA LEU A 268 -10.30 -14.58 -12.09
C LEU A 268 -11.23 -13.73 -12.95
N ASP A 269 -11.10 -13.87 -14.27
CA ASP A 269 -12.08 -13.42 -15.24
C ASP A 269 -13.35 -14.30 -15.09
N THR A 270 -14.09 -14.10 -14.00
CA THR A 270 -15.39 -14.74 -13.76
C THR A 270 -16.44 -13.68 -13.47
#